data_AF-D2Z288-F1
#
_entry.id   AF-D2Z288-F1
#
_cell.length_a   1.000
_cell.length_b   1.000
_cell.length_c   1.000
_cell.angle_alpha   90.00
_cell.angle_beta   90.00
_cell.angle_gamma   90.00
#
_symmetry.space_group_name_H-M   'P 1'
#
loop_
_entity.id
_entity.type
_entity.pdbx_description
1 polymer ?
#
loop_
_entity_poly.entity_id
_entity_poly.type
_entity_poly.pdbx_seq_one_letter_code
_entity_poly.pdbx_strand_id
1 'polypeptide(L)' 'MSDVRTVFITKEVAEKLELNPSYVIRLGKKIGLDDCEMREAGSRNYLFSEEAVEKLKNAKSK' A
#
# COMPACT_ATOMS: atom_id res chain seq x y z
N MET A 1 -11.59 -3.79 -15.08
CA MET A 1 -11.64 -2.61 -14.21
C MET A 1 -11.52 -3.13 -12.79
N SER A 2 -10.38 -2.91 -12.15
CA SER A 2 -10.18 -3.05 -10.71
C SER A 2 -11.27 -2.24 -10.01
N ASP A 3 -12.01 -2.85 -9.09
CA ASP A 3 -13.12 -2.20 -8.41
C ASP A 3 -12.53 -1.09 -7.52
N VAL A 4 -12.73 0.16 -7.92
CA VAL A 4 -12.18 1.37 -7.27
C VAL A 4 -12.59 1.52 -5.80
N ARG A 5 -13.49 0.65 -5.33
CA ARG A 5 -13.99 0.58 -3.95
C ARG A 5 -13.07 -0.20 -3.03
N THR A 6 -12.23 -1.09 -3.56
CA THR A 6 -11.37 -1.95 -2.74
C THR A 6 -10.12 -1.17 -2.35
N VAL A 7 -10.16 -0.61 -1.14
CA VAL A 7 -9.04 0.10 -0.51
C VAL A 7 -8.63 -0.61 0.77
N PHE A 8 -7.32 -0.66 1.03
CA PHE A 8 -6.72 -1.28 2.20
C PHE A 8 -6.05 -0.23 3.07
N ILE A 9 -6.14 -0.35 4.39
CA ILE A 9 -5.35 0.48 5.29
C ILE A 9 -3.94 -0.07 5.47
N THR A 10 -3.02 0.76 5.97
CA THR A 10 -1.60 0.36 6.15
C THR A 10 -1.45 -0.93 6.96
N LYS A 11 -2.30 -1.11 7.99
CA LYS A 11 -2.29 -2.32 8.81
C LYS A 11 -2.67 -3.56 8.00
N GLU A 12 -3.71 -3.51 7.19
CA GLU A 12 -4.16 -4.64 6.37
C GLU A 12 -3.12 -5.02 5.31
N VAL A 13 -2.52 -4.02 4.66
CA VAL A 13 -1.44 -4.25 3.69
C VAL A 13 -0.21 -4.85 4.37
N ALA A 14 0.13 -4.37 5.56
CA ALA A 14 1.22 -4.90 6.36
C ALA A 14 0.98 -6.37 6.75
N GLU A 15 -0.22 -6.72 7.18
CA GLU A 15 -0.60 -8.11 7.49
C GLU A 15 -0.57 -8.99 6.24
N LYS A 16 -1.13 -8.54 5.11
CA LYS A 16 -1.13 -9.28 3.83
C LYS A 16 0.28 -9.56 3.30
N LEU A 17 1.18 -8.61 3.49
CA LEU A 17 2.56 -8.70 3.01
C LEU A 17 3.50 -9.26 4.07
N GLU A 18 3.04 -9.54 5.30
CA GLU A 18 3.87 -9.91 6.44
C GLU A 18 5.04 -8.93 6.67
N LEU A 19 4.75 -7.63 6.56
CA LEU A 19 5.70 -6.53 6.70
C LEU A 19 5.33 -5.65 7.90
N ASN A 20 6.28 -4.85 8.36
CA ASN A 20 5.98 -3.79 9.32
C ASN A 20 5.21 -2.64 8.60
N PRO A 21 4.13 -2.08 9.18
CA PRO A 21 3.43 -0.91 8.64
C PRO A 21 4.34 0.24 8.21
N SER A 22 5.38 0.54 8.99
CA SER A 22 6.35 1.60 8.69
C SER A 22 7.20 1.26 7.46
N TYR A 23 7.47 -0.02 7.22
CA TYR A 23 8.19 -0.49 6.06
C TYR A 23 7.31 -0.46 4.81
N VAL A 24 6.02 -0.78 4.91
CA VAL A 24 5.05 -0.66 3.81
C VAL A 24 5.00 0.78 3.29
N ILE A 25 4.87 1.76 4.19
CA ILE A 25 4.86 3.18 3.82
C ILE A 25 6.16 3.58 3.11
N ARG A 26 7.31 3.13 3.63
CA ARG A 26 8.61 3.42 3.04
C ARG A 26 8.76 2.77 1.66
N LEU A 27 8.29 1.53 1.51
CA LEU A 27 8.34 0.80 0.25
C LEU A 27 7.45 1.47 -0.80
N GLY A 28 6.23 1.86 -0.44
CA GLY A 28 5.31 2.60 -1.31
C GLY A 28 5.91 3.90 -1.83
N LYS A 29 6.53 4.69 -0.94
CA LYS A 29 7.26 5.90 -1.32
C LYS A 29 8.50 5.60 -2.19
N LYS A 30 9.20 4.49 -1.95
CA LYS A 30 10.39 4.10 -2.71
C LYS A 30 10.06 3.66 -4.14
N ILE A 31 8.95 2.96 -4.34
CA ILE A 31 8.52 2.50 -5.68
C ILE A 31 7.75 3.57 -6.46
N GLY A 32 7.43 4.70 -5.83
CA GLY A 32 6.75 5.82 -6.47
C GLY A 32 5.28 5.53 -6.78
N LEU A 33 4.53 5.00 -5.82
CA LEU A 33 3.08 4.89 -5.92
C LEU A 33 2.45 6.29 -6.10
N ASP A 34 1.45 6.39 -6.96
CA ASP A 34 0.74 7.65 -7.20
C ASP A 34 -0.29 7.96 -6.09
N ASP A 35 -0.89 9.15 -6.13
CA ASP A 35 -1.88 9.61 -5.13
C ASP A 35 -3.20 8.81 -5.17
N CYS A 36 -3.50 8.13 -6.28
CA CYS A 36 -4.66 7.24 -6.40
C CYS A 36 -4.37 5.86 -5.79
N GLU A 37 -3.10 5.46 -5.79
CA GLU A 37 -2.59 4.19 -5.28
C GLU A 37 -2.26 4.24 -3.80
N MET A 38 -1.66 5.32 -3.32
CA MET A 38 -1.27 5.50 -1.94
C MET A 38 -1.56 6.93 -1.48
N ARG A 39 -2.52 7.07 -0.56
CA ARG A 39 -2.89 8.39 0.00
C ARG A 39 -2.98 8.38 1.51
N GLU A 40 -2.72 9.52 2.13
CA GLU A 40 -2.86 9.67 3.57
C GLU A 40 -4.32 9.58 4.00
N ALA A 41 -4.57 8.86 5.09
CA ALA A 41 -5.88 8.59 5.65
C ALA A 41 -5.86 8.75 7.17
N GLY A 42 -5.53 9.97 7.60
CA GLY A 42 -5.41 10.35 9.01
C GLY A 42 -4.00 10.20 9.57
N SER A 43 -3.89 10.20 10.91
CA SER A 43 -2.60 10.22 11.59
C SER A 43 -1.85 8.89 11.41
N ARG A 44 -0.77 8.93 10.60
CA ARG A 44 0.15 7.81 10.34
C ARG A 44 -0.48 6.59 9.68
N ASN A 45 -1.59 6.78 8.98
CA ASN A 45 -2.23 5.73 8.19
C ASN A 45 -2.34 6.18 6.73
N TYR A 46 -2.15 5.23 5.83
CA TYR A 46 -2.32 5.37 4.40
C TYR A 46 -3.37 4.38 3.91
N LEU A 47 -4.14 4.80 2.92
CA LEU A 47 -4.97 3.94 2.10
C LEU A 47 -4.20 3.51 0.87
N PHE A 48 -4.38 2.25 0.51
CA PHE A 48 -3.76 1.59 -0.63
C PHE A 48 -4.84 1.03 -1.53
N SER A 49 -4.75 1.28 -2.83
CA SER A 49 -5.58 0.56 -3.81
C SER A 49 -5.15 -0.90 -3.91
N GLU A 50 -6.01 -1.75 -4.47
CA GLU A 50 -5.63 -3.13 -4.80
C GLU A 50 -4.39 -3.19 -5.71
N GLU A 51 -4.28 -2.28 -6.68
CA GLU A 51 -3.12 -2.17 -7.57
C GLU A 51 -1.83 -1.81 -6.82
N ALA A 52 -1.94 -0.90 -5.85
CA ALA A 52 -0.82 -0.53 -4.98
C ALA A 52 -0.29 -1.74 -4.19
N VAL A 53 -1.19 -2.57 -3.67
CA VAL A 53 -0.82 -3.80 -2.94
C VAL A 53 -0.09 -4.79 -3.84
N GLU A 54 -0.54 -4.97 -5.08
CA GLU A 54 0.13 -5.83 -6.06
C GLU A 54 1.52 -5.29 -6.44
N LYS A 55 1.66 -3.98 -6.64
CA LYS A 55 2.98 -3.34 -6.86
C LYS A 55 3.92 -3.54 -5.67
N LEU A 56 3.42 -3.36 -4.45
CA LEU A 56 4.19 -3.59 -3.21
C LEU A 56 4.63 -5.05 -3.06
N LYS A 57 3.74 -6.00 -3.41
CA LYS A 57 4.04 -7.44 -3.40
C LYS A 57 5.15 -7.79 -4.38
N ASN A 58 5.07 -7.28 -5.62
CA ASN A 58 6.11 -7.47 -6.63
C ASN A 58 7.44 -6.84 -6.21
N ALA A 59 7.42 -5.70 -5.52
CA ALA A 59 8.62 -5.06 -5.00
C ALA A 59 9.23 -5.78 -3.79
N LYS A 60 8.45 -6.53 -3.00
CA LYS A 60 8.95 -7.39 -1.90
C LYS A 60 9.73 -8.59 -2.43
N SER A 61 9.30 -9.17 -3.55
CA SER A 61 9.90 -10.37 -4.14
C SER A 61 11.21 -10.12 -4.91
N LYS A 62 11.67 -8.87 -4.96
CA LYS A 62 12.85 -8.42 -5.71
C LYS A 62 13.96 -8.01 -4.76
#